data_AF-A0A1M3GYL5-F1
#
_entry.id   AF-A0A1M3GYL5-F1
#
_cell.length_a   1.000
_cell.length_b   1.000
_cell.length_c   1.000
_cell.angle_alpha   90.00
_cell.angle_beta   90.00
_cell.angle_gamma   90.00
#
_symmetry.space_group_name_H-M   'P 1'
#
loop_
_entity.id
_entity.type
_entity.pdbx_description
1 polymer ?
#
loop_
_entity_poly.entity_id
_entity_poly.type
_entity_poly.pdbx_seq_one_letter_code
_entity_poly.pdbx_strand_id
1 'polypeptide(L)' 'MLSLKSLHTTRISKFGLLAEKLGREGVHRAIAEHKSAGNPIYFTNQDGQIIKELADGRQFIVEIFLDGTEEVGKRIL' A
#
# COMPACT_ATOMS: atom_id res chain seq x y z
N MET A 1 -16.05 23.27 -34.13
CA MET A 1 -16.66 23.52 -32.80
C MET A 1 -16.38 22.31 -31.91
N LEU A 2 -15.46 22.42 -30.94
CA LEU A 2 -15.30 21.38 -29.91
C LEU A 2 -16.46 21.47 -28.93
N SER A 3 -17.20 20.38 -28.77
CA SER A 3 -18.33 20.28 -27.85
C SER A 3 -17.84 20.44 -26.40
N LEU A 4 -18.48 21.34 -25.63
CA LEU A 4 -18.21 21.55 -24.20
C LEU A 4 -18.23 20.25 -23.36
N LYS A 5 -18.94 19.22 -23.82
CA LYS A 5 -18.94 17.89 -23.20
C LYS A 5 -17.58 17.19 -23.25
N SER A 6 -16.78 17.37 -24.32
CA SER A 6 -15.49 16.67 -24.45
C SER A 6 -14.41 17.29 -23.55
N LEU A 7 -14.42 18.61 -23.37
CA LEU A 7 -13.49 19.35 -22.49
C LEU A 7 -13.70 19.01 -21.00
N HIS A 8 -14.94 18.72 -20.59
CA HIS A 8 -15.26 18.39 -19.21
C HIS A 8 -14.74 17.00 -18.80
N THR A 9 -14.86 16.02 -19.71
CA THR A 9 -14.35 14.65 -19.50
C THR A 9 -12.83 14.61 -19.35
N THR A 10 -12.08 15.43 -20.12
CA THR A 10 -10.61 15.47 -20.05
C THR A 10 -10.07 16.12 -18.77
N ARG A 11 -10.86 17.01 -18.15
CA ARG A 11 -10.46 17.65 -16.88
C ARG A 11 -10.68 16.71 -15.70
N ILE A 12 -11.83 16.04 -15.64
CA ILE A 12 -12.14 15.05 -14.59
C ILE A 12 -11.11 13.91 -14.59
N SER A 13 -10.71 13.42 -15.77
CA SER A 13 -9.69 12.37 -15.87
C SER A 13 -8.31 12.82 -15.36
N LYS A 14 -7.91 14.07 -15.63
CA LYS A 14 -6.64 14.62 -15.09
C LYS A 14 -6.65 14.77 -13.57
N PHE A 15 -7.79 15.16 -12.98
CA PHE A 15 -7.93 15.20 -11.52
C PHE A 15 -7.88 13.82 -10.89
N GLY A 16 -8.52 12.82 -11.52
CA GLY A 16 -8.44 11.43 -11.06
C GLY A 16 -7.00 10.92 -11.02
N LEU A 17 -6.22 11.13 -12.10
CA LEU A 17 -4.81 10.73 -12.17
C LEU A 17 -3.94 11.45 -11.15
N LEU A 18 -4.21 12.73 -10.89
CA LEU A 18 -3.47 13.50 -9.88
C LEU A 18 -3.79 13.01 -8.46
N ALA A 19 -5.06 12.75 -8.16
CA ALA A 19 -5.49 12.23 -6.87
C ALA A 19 -4.87 10.85 -6.61
N GLU A 20 -4.85 9.98 -7.62
CA GLU A 20 -4.21 8.66 -7.54
C GLU A 20 -2.70 8.76 -7.28
N LYS A 21 -2.02 9.69 -7.98
CA LYS A 21 -0.59 9.96 -7.76
C LYS A 21 -0.33 10.45 -6.33
N LEU A 22 -1.07 11.44 -5.86
CA LEU A 22 -0.92 11.99 -4.51
C LEU A 22 -1.23 10.94 -3.43
N GLY A 23 -2.23 10.09 -3.67
CA GLY A 23 -2.54 8.94 -2.81
C GLY A 23 -1.36 7.98 -2.69
N ARG A 24 -0.76 7.58 -3.83
CA ARG A 24 0.44 6.73 -3.82
C ARG A 24 1.62 7.37 -3.10
N GLU A 25 1.89 8.64 -3.35
CA GLU A 25 2.98 9.37 -2.69
C GLU A 25 2.77 9.45 -1.18
N GLY A 26 1.54 9.68 -0.73
CA GLY A 26 1.18 9.67 0.69
C GLY A 26 1.41 8.30 1.34
N VAL A 27 0.98 7.22 0.69
CA VAL A 27 1.20 5.84 1.17
C VAL A 27 2.70 5.53 1.26
N HIS A 28 3.48 5.88 0.23
CA HIS A 28 4.92 5.65 0.22
C HIS A 28 5.62 6.37 1.36
N ARG A 29 5.22 7.62 1.63
CA ARG A 29 5.75 8.40 2.74
C ARG A 29 5.42 7.76 4.09
N ALA A 30 4.17 7.36 4.31
CA ALA A 30 3.75 6.71 5.54
C ALA A 30 4.51 5.39 5.77
N ILE A 31 4.69 4.57 4.73
CA ILE A 31 5.49 3.34 4.79
C ILE A 31 6.94 3.66 5.16
N ALA A 32 7.55 4.65 4.53
CA ALA A 32 8.93 5.05 4.80
C ALA A 32 9.12 5.52 6.26
N GLU A 33 8.19 6.34 6.77
CA GLU A 33 8.20 6.80 8.16
C GLU A 33 8.08 5.61 9.13
N HIS A 34 7.16 4.67 8.87
CA HIS A 34 6.96 3.48 9.69
C HIS A 34 8.21 2.58 9.72
N LYS A 35 8.84 2.34 8.56
CA LYS A 35 10.09 1.59 8.45
C LYS A 35 11.25 2.28 9.15
N SER A 36 11.36 3.60 9.02
CA SER A 36 12.43 4.38 9.67
C SER A 36 12.34 4.33 11.20
N ALA A 37 11.14 4.14 11.75
CA ALA A 37 10.89 3.93 13.16
C ALA A 37 11.16 2.47 13.62
N GLY A 38 11.56 1.57 12.71
CA GLY A 38 11.80 0.15 12.99
C GLY A 38 10.53 -0.70 13.02
N ASN A 39 9.37 -0.14 12.64
CA ASN A 39 8.10 -0.86 12.70
C ASN A 39 7.91 -1.72 11.43
N PRO A 40 7.34 -2.92 11.56
CA PRO A 40 7.01 -3.77 10.43
C PRO A 40 5.80 -3.28 9.65
N ILE A 41 5.75 -3.56 8.36
CA ILE A 41 4.60 -3.31 7.48
C ILE A 41 3.84 -4.62 7.29
N TYR A 42 2.51 -4.57 7.37
CA TYR A 42 1.65 -5.70 7.08
C TYR A 42 0.87 -5.45 5.79
N PHE A 43 0.83 -6.45 4.92
CA PHE A 43 0.02 -6.42 3.69
C PHE A 43 -0.40 -7.81 3.27
N THR A 44 -1.47 -7.92 2.47
CA THR A 44 -1.93 -9.19 1.93
C THR A 44 -1.33 -9.41 0.54
N ASN A 45 -0.77 -10.60 0.29
CA ASN A 45 -0.28 -10.97 -1.05
C ASN A 45 -1.44 -11.42 -1.97
N GLN A 46 -1.11 -11.79 -3.21
CA GLN A 46 -2.10 -12.24 -4.20
C GLN A 46 -2.80 -13.55 -3.80
N ASP A 47 -2.14 -14.39 -2.99
CA ASP A 47 -2.65 -15.65 -2.49
C ASP A 47 -3.51 -15.49 -1.22
N GLY A 48 -3.75 -14.25 -0.77
CA GLY A 48 -4.55 -13.96 0.43
C GLY A 48 -3.80 -14.11 1.75
N GLN A 49 -2.49 -14.35 1.72
CA GLN A 49 -1.67 -14.53 2.91
C GLN A 49 -1.22 -13.17 3.46
N ILE A 50 -1.17 -13.05 4.80
CA ILE A 50 -0.65 -11.85 5.45
C ILE A 50 0.87 -11.92 5.47
N ILE A 51 1.50 -10.89 4.91
CA ILE A 51 2.94 -10.71 4.88
C ILE A 51 3.32 -9.63 5.87
N LYS A 52 4.28 -9.95 6.72
CA LYS A 52 5.00 -9.02 7.59
C LYS A 52 6.36 -8.71 6.96
N GLU A 53 6.57 -7.46 6.57
CA GLU A 53 7.86 -6.95 6.10
C GLU A 53 8.52 -6.12 7.18
N LEU A 54 9.73 -6.53 7.59
CA LEU A 54 10.53 -5.80 8.57
C LEU A 54 11.20 -4.56 7.93
N ALA A 55 11.70 -3.65 8.77
CA ALA A 55 12.39 -2.45 8.31
C ALA A 55 13.64 -2.73 7.46
N ASP A 56 14.28 -3.89 7.63
CA ASP A 56 15.41 -4.36 6.83
C ASP A 56 15.03 -5.07 5.52
N GLY A 57 13.72 -5.14 5.22
CA GLY A 57 13.19 -5.75 4.00
C GLY A 57 12.98 -7.25 4.05
N ARG A 58 13.30 -7.93 5.16
CA ARG A 58 12.95 -9.35 5.33
C ARG A 58 11.44 -9.52 5.41
N GLN A 59 10.93 -10.56 4.76
CA GLN A 59 9.50 -10.81 4.68
C GLN A 59 9.13 -12.19 5.22
N PHE A 60 8.01 -12.23 5.95
CA PHE A 60 7.48 -13.44 6.56
C PHE A 60 5.99 -13.56 6.31
N ILE A 61 5.52 -14.77 6.06
CA ILE A 61 4.10 -15.09 6.15
C ILE A 61 3.73 -15.19 7.63
N VAL A 62 2.68 -14.50 8.03
CA VAL A 62 2.20 -14.50 9.42
C VAL A 62 0.72 -14.86 9.49
N GLU A 63 0.32 -15.46 10.60
CA GLU A 63 -1.08 -15.58 11.00
C GLU A 63 -1.33 -14.58 12.14
N ILE A 64 -2.42 -13.81 12.06
CA ILE A 64 -2.80 -12.83 13.08
C ILE A 64 -4.06 -13.32 13.77
N PHE A 65 -4.00 -13.49 15.08
CA PHE A 65 -5.13 -13.93 15.90
C PHE A 65 -5.96 -12.74 16.38
N LEU A 66 -7.18 -13.02 16.85
CA LEU A 66 -8.14 -11.99 17.28
C LEU A 66 -7.66 -11.15 18.46
N ASP A 67 -6.75 -11.67 19.27
CA ASP A 67 -6.13 -10.97 20.40
C ASP A 67 -4.95 -10.08 19.99
N GLY A 68 -4.62 -10.04 18.69
CA GLY A 68 -3.50 -9.28 18.15
C GLY A 68 -2.15 -9.99 18.27
N THR A 69 -2.11 -11.24 18.75
CA THR A 69 -0.90 -12.06 18.68
C THR A 69 -0.66 -12.51 17.23
N GLU A 70 0.61 -12.74 16.90
CA GLU A 70 1.02 -13.19 15.57
C GLU A 70 1.90 -14.44 15.67
N GLU A 71 1.68 -15.38 14.75
CA GLU A 71 2.56 -16.53 14.55
C GLU A 71 3.36 -16.34 13.25
N VAL A 72 4.68 -16.37 13.38
CA VAL A 72 5.59 -16.24 12.24
C VAL A 72 5.81 -17.60 11.62
N GLY A 73 5.26 -17.80 10.42
CA GLY A 73 5.43 -19.02 9.67
C GLY A 73 6.74 -19.05 8.90
N LYS A 74 6.67 -18.77 7.59
CA LYS A 74 7.78 -18.97 6.65
C LYS A 74 8.43 -17.65 6.22
N ARG A 75 9.77 -17.59 6.26
CA ARG A 75 10.54 -16.52 5.58
C ARG A 75 10.46 -16.72 4.06
N ILE A 76 10.07 -15.66 3.35
CA ILE A 76 9.92 -15.70 1.89
C ILE A 76 11.01 -14.94 1.14
N LEU A 77 11.62 -13.92 1.77
CA LEU A 77 12.73 -13.11 1.24
C LEU A 77 13.72 -12.74 2.35
#